data_AF-A0A9D1PUS2-F1
#
_entry.id   AF-A0A9D1PUS2-F1
#
_cell.length_a   1.000
_cell.length_b   1.000
_cell.length_c   1.000
_cell.angle_alpha   90.00
_cell.angle_beta   90.00
_cell.angle_gamma   90.00
#
_symmetry.space_group_name_H-M   'P 1'
#
loop_
_entity.id
_entity.type
_entity.pdbx_description
1 polymer ?
#
loop_
_entity_poly.entity_id
_entity_poly.type
_entity_poly.pdbx_seq_one_letter_code
_entity_poly.pdbx_strand_id
1 'polypeptide(L)'
;MARKKVGRWGILVGIFLGFAVIWAWERYEERGTSPVPVVSGLEESYRDLRAEVRKRFEEAARQLNAETPKSFGDLITLRKVEVGEGPSMIYYYTVRGSEFREGQEARAAVLDRVCSLPEMRDYMQYGVHYDYIYETAEGARLFDFVISEEACKAHEAARAAQPAAPAAGSTQSAGAAAQ
;
A
#
# COMPACT_ATOMS: atom_id res chain seq x y z
N MET A 1 -42.65 10.06 -62.23
CA MET A 1 -42.51 9.20 -61.03
C MET A 1 -41.60 8.03 -61.35
N ALA A 2 -40.32 8.10 -61.01
CA ALA A 2 -39.35 7.04 -61.30
C ALA A 2 -39.17 6.14 -60.06
N ARG A 3 -39.76 4.94 -60.10
CA ARG A 3 -39.51 3.89 -59.10
C ARG A 3 -38.12 3.31 -59.33
N LYS A 4 -37.14 3.70 -58.51
CA LYS A 4 -35.82 3.03 -58.46
C LYS A 4 -36.02 1.60 -57.96
N LYS A 5 -35.85 0.61 -58.85
CA LYS A 5 -35.69 -0.80 -58.51
C LYS A 5 -34.39 -0.93 -57.69
N VAL A 6 -34.51 -0.93 -56.37
CA VAL A 6 -33.40 -1.34 -55.49
C VAL A 6 -33.18 -2.82 -55.75
N GLY A 7 -32.12 -3.11 -56.50
CA GLY A 7 -31.77 -4.46 -56.91
C GLY A 7 -31.62 -5.37 -55.70
N ARG A 8 -32.23 -6.55 -55.79
CA ARG A 8 -32.24 -7.64 -54.79
C ARG A 8 -30.84 -8.02 -54.27
N TRP A 9 -29.78 -7.58 -54.94
CA TRP A 9 -28.37 -7.70 -54.56
C TRP A 9 -27.92 -6.75 -53.44
N GLY A 10 -28.47 -5.55 -53.32
CA GLY A 10 -28.07 -4.59 -52.26
C GLY A 10 -28.48 -5.06 -50.86
N ILE A 11 -29.59 -5.79 -50.77
CA ILE A 11 -30.08 -6.39 -49.52
C ILE A 11 -29.19 -7.58 -49.12
N LEU A 12 -28.74 -8.39 -50.08
CA LEU A 12 -27.86 -9.53 -49.80
C LEU A 12 -26.46 -9.09 -49.31
N VAL A 13 -25.91 -8.01 -49.88
CA VAL A 13 -24.62 -7.44 -49.42
C VAL A 13 -24.75 -6.82 -48.03
N GLY A 14 -25.86 -6.14 -47.74
CA GLY A 14 -26.15 -5.59 -46.41
C GLY A 14 -26.30 -6.67 -45.33
N ILE A 15 -26.96 -7.79 -45.66
CA ILE A 15 -27.10 -8.94 -44.76
C ILE A 15 -25.73 -9.59 -44.50
N PHE A 16 -24.90 -9.78 -45.54
CA PHE A 16 -23.56 -10.36 -45.36
C PHE A 16 -22.65 -9.50 -44.48
N LEU A 17 -22.69 -8.17 -44.63
CA LEU A 17 -21.95 -7.25 -43.76
C LEU A 17 -22.48 -7.27 -42.33
N GLY A 18 -23.80 -7.35 -42.14
CA GLY A 18 -24.40 -7.52 -40.81
C GLY A 18 -23.95 -8.81 -40.13
N PHE A 19 -23.95 -9.94 -40.85
CA PHE A 19 -23.44 -11.21 -40.34
C PHE A 19 -21.94 -11.18 -40.05
N ALA A 20 -21.14 -10.50 -40.86
CA ALA A 20 -19.70 -10.35 -40.61
C ALA A 20 -19.41 -9.52 -39.36
N VAL A 21 -20.20 -8.47 -39.09
CA VAL A 21 -20.08 -7.66 -37.86
C VAL A 21 -20.56 -8.45 -36.64
N ILE A 22 -21.64 -9.22 -36.76
CA ILE A 22 -22.11 -10.11 -35.67
C ILE A 22 -21.06 -11.20 -35.39
N TRP A 23 -20.50 -11.84 -36.42
CA TRP A 23 -19.40 -12.79 -36.27
C TRP A 23 -18.14 -12.16 -35.66
N ALA A 24 -17.83 -10.92 -36.03
CA ALA A 24 -16.69 -10.20 -35.47
C ALA A 24 -16.93 -9.79 -34.00
N TRP A 25 -18.17 -9.47 -33.62
CA TRP A 25 -18.57 -9.14 -32.25
C TRP A 25 -18.60 -10.39 -31.36
N GLU A 26 -19.19 -11.49 -31.83
CA GLU A 26 -19.24 -12.78 -31.13
C GLU A 26 -17.81 -13.33 -30.91
N ARG A 27 -16.92 -13.16 -31.90
CA ARG A 27 -15.48 -13.49 -31.80
C ARG A 27 -14.65 -12.48 -30.99
N TYR A 28 -15.21 -11.32 -30.65
CA TYR A 28 -14.59 -10.35 -29.75
C TYR A 28 -15.00 -10.64 -28.29
N GLU A 29 -16.23 -11.07 -28.04
CA GLU A 29 -16.67 -11.53 -26.71
C GLU A 29 -15.95 -12.80 -26.25
N GLU A 30 -15.68 -13.75 -27.14
CA GLU A 30 -14.85 -14.93 -26.81
C GLU A 30 -13.39 -14.57 -26.45
N ARG A 31 -12.90 -13.40 -26.87
CA ARG A 31 -11.55 -12.90 -26.50
C ARG A 31 -11.55 -12.06 -25.22
N GLY A 32 -12.71 -11.85 -24.59
CA GLY A 32 -12.88 -11.06 -23.36
C GLY A 32 -12.64 -11.83 -22.06
N THR A 33 -12.52 -13.16 -22.12
CA THR A 33 -12.11 -13.97 -20.96
C THR A 33 -11.08 -15.00 -21.42
N SER A 34 -9.82 -14.56 -21.50
CA SER A 34 -8.74 -15.51 -21.22
C SER A 34 -8.96 -15.94 -19.77
N PRO A 35 -9.36 -17.18 -19.46
CA PRO A 35 -9.11 -17.67 -18.12
C PRO A 35 -7.59 -17.64 -18.01
N VAL A 36 -7.06 -16.63 -17.31
CA VAL A 36 -5.74 -16.77 -16.72
C VAL A 36 -5.82 -18.11 -16.02
N PRO A 37 -5.06 -19.14 -16.45
CA PRO A 37 -5.14 -20.42 -15.78
C PRO A 37 -4.91 -20.09 -14.31
N VAL A 38 -5.90 -20.35 -13.46
CA VAL A 38 -5.67 -20.43 -12.03
C VAL A 38 -4.73 -21.61 -11.92
N VAL A 39 -3.43 -21.30 -12.02
CA VAL A 39 -2.38 -22.27 -11.84
C VAL A 39 -2.59 -22.73 -10.40
N SER A 40 -3.15 -23.93 -10.23
CA SER A 40 -3.45 -24.48 -8.91
C SER A 40 -2.23 -24.46 -7.99
N GLY A 41 -1.03 -24.56 -8.56
CA GLY A 41 0.23 -24.41 -7.83
C GLY A 41 0.59 -22.97 -7.42
N LEU A 42 0.01 -21.94 -8.03
CA LEU A 42 0.22 -20.54 -7.65
C LEU A 42 -0.56 -20.20 -6.39
N GLU A 43 -1.82 -20.66 -6.26
CA GLU A 43 -2.59 -20.53 -5.02
C GLU A 43 -1.96 -21.31 -3.86
N GLU A 44 -1.45 -22.52 -4.09
CA GLU A 44 -0.69 -23.28 -3.10
C GLU A 44 0.61 -22.54 -2.71
N SER A 45 1.36 -22.04 -3.69
CA SER A 45 2.57 -21.24 -3.43
C SER A 45 2.30 -19.96 -2.64
N TYR A 46 1.20 -19.24 -2.93
CA TYR A 46 0.79 -18.07 -2.15
C TYR A 46 0.32 -18.44 -0.75
N ARG A 47 -0.35 -19.58 -0.58
CA ARG A 47 -0.78 -20.09 0.73
C ARG A 47 0.42 -20.47 1.60
N ASP A 48 1.38 -21.18 1.02
CA ASP A 48 2.62 -21.57 1.71
C ASP A 48 3.45 -20.34 2.08
N LEU A 49 3.54 -19.35 1.17
CA LEU A 49 4.21 -18.09 1.46
C LEU A 49 3.53 -17.31 2.59
N ARG A 50 2.19 -17.22 2.60
CA ARG A 50 1.44 -16.58 3.70
C ARG A 50 1.66 -17.31 5.03
N ALA A 51 1.68 -18.64 5.02
CA ALA A 51 1.95 -19.43 6.22
C ALA A 51 3.38 -19.19 6.75
N GLU A 52 4.38 -19.13 5.87
CA GLU A 52 5.76 -18.83 6.23
C GLU A 52 5.92 -17.40 6.76
N VAL A 53 5.32 -16.41 6.10
CA VAL A 53 5.31 -15.00 6.58
C VAL A 53 4.65 -14.91 7.94
N ARG A 54 3.50 -15.57 8.14
CA ARG A 54 2.81 -15.61 9.43
C ARG A 54 3.68 -16.22 10.52
N LYS A 55 4.35 -17.34 10.25
CA LYS A 55 5.26 -17.99 11.21
C LYS A 55 6.40 -17.05 11.62
N ARG A 56 7.00 -16.32 10.67
CA ARG A 56 8.02 -15.32 10.97
C ARG A 56 7.48 -14.17 11.80
N PHE A 57 6.25 -13.74 11.54
CA PHE A 57 5.61 -12.68 12.32
C PHE A 57 5.25 -13.15 13.73
N GLU A 58 4.83 -14.40 13.91
CA GLU A 58 4.61 -14.98 15.24
C GLU A 58 5.92 -15.06 16.03
N GLU A 59 7.04 -15.39 15.37
CA GLU A 59 8.35 -15.36 15.99
C GLU A 59 8.80 -13.94 16.35
N ALA A 60 8.66 -12.99 15.43
CA ALA A 60 8.98 -11.58 15.67
C ALA A 60 8.11 -10.98 16.79
N ALA A 61 6.80 -11.24 16.79
CA ALA A 61 5.88 -10.80 17.83
C ALA A 61 6.27 -11.40 19.19
N ARG A 62 6.64 -12.68 19.24
CA ARG A 62 7.15 -13.31 20.48
C ARG A 62 8.43 -12.65 20.98
N GLN A 63 9.39 -12.37 20.10
CA GLN A 63 10.64 -11.69 20.47
C GLN A 63 10.36 -10.26 20.99
N LEU A 64 9.54 -9.50 20.28
CA LEU A 64 9.16 -8.14 20.67
C LEU A 64 8.42 -8.16 22.02
N ASN A 65 7.47 -9.09 22.20
CA ASN A 65 6.72 -9.23 23.44
C ASN A 65 7.60 -9.65 24.63
N ALA A 66 8.69 -10.40 24.40
CA ALA A 66 9.64 -10.72 25.47
C ALA A 66 10.33 -9.47 26.03
N GLU A 67 10.41 -8.39 25.24
CA GLU A 67 10.94 -7.09 25.65
C GLU A 67 9.84 -6.12 26.13
N THR A 68 8.56 -6.50 26.07
CA THR A 68 7.45 -5.65 26.53
C THR A 68 7.18 -5.79 28.04
N PRO A 69 6.75 -4.71 28.73
CA PRO A 69 6.53 -3.36 28.19
C PRO A 69 7.84 -2.62 27.91
N LYS A 70 7.93 -1.99 26.73
CA LYS A 70 9.12 -1.25 26.27
C LYS A 70 8.80 0.22 26.09
N SER A 71 9.43 1.09 26.89
CA SER A 71 9.22 2.54 26.79
C SER A 71 10.09 3.18 25.71
N PHE A 72 9.49 4.08 24.95
CA PHE A 72 10.13 4.92 23.95
C PHE A 72 10.03 6.37 24.43
N GLY A 73 11.06 6.81 25.15
CA GLY A 73 11.03 8.06 25.91
C GLY A 73 10.04 7.98 27.08
N ASP A 74 9.56 9.15 27.51
CA ASP A 74 8.76 9.26 28.74
C ASP A 74 7.24 9.12 28.51
N LEU A 75 6.80 9.18 27.24
CA LEU A 75 5.38 9.32 26.88
C LEU A 75 4.76 8.08 26.22
N ILE A 76 5.55 7.26 25.51
CA ILE A 76 5.03 6.14 24.73
C ILE A 76 5.62 4.83 25.26
N THR A 77 4.78 3.82 25.48
CA THR A 77 5.22 2.47 25.86
C THR A 77 4.58 1.45 24.93
N LEU A 78 5.39 0.61 24.28
CA LEU A 78 4.90 -0.57 23.59
C LEU A 78 4.46 -1.60 24.63
N ARG A 79 3.16 -1.94 24.60
CA ARG A 79 2.55 -2.88 25.55
C ARG A 79 2.56 -4.30 25.02
N LYS A 80 2.19 -4.49 23.76
CA LYS A 80 2.13 -5.80 23.12
C LYS A 80 2.19 -5.67 21.60
N VAL A 81 2.59 -6.75 20.95
CA VAL A 81 2.56 -6.95 19.51
C VAL A 81 1.77 -8.21 19.21
N GLU A 82 0.86 -8.15 18.25
CA GLU A 82 0.03 -9.28 17.83
C GLU A 82 0.14 -9.49 16.33
N VAL A 83 -0.10 -10.72 15.88
CA VAL A 83 -0.26 -11.03 14.46
C VAL A 83 -1.74 -10.93 14.15
N GLY A 84 -2.11 -10.07 13.21
CA GLY A 84 -3.50 -9.82 12.83
C GLY A 84 -4.06 -10.90 11.89
N GLU A 85 -5.25 -10.63 11.34
CA GLU A 85 -5.83 -11.48 10.29
C GLU A 85 -5.05 -11.32 8.97
N GLY A 86 -4.63 -12.44 8.39
CA GLY A 86 -3.71 -12.43 7.25
C GLY A 86 -2.26 -12.18 7.67
N PRO A 87 -1.39 -11.72 6.75
CA PRO A 87 0.01 -11.45 7.07
C PRO A 87 0.15 -10.01 7.61
N SER A 88 -0.44 -9.71 8.76
CA SER A 88 -0.41 -8.37 9.37
C SER A 88 0.19 -8.41 10.78
N MET A 89 0.74 -7.28 11.21
CA MET A 89 1.32 -7.14 12.54
C MET A 89 0.79 -5.88 13.22
N ILE A 90 0.23 -6.06 14.40
CA ILE A 90 -0.49 -5.04 15.17
C ILE A 90 0.33 -4.67 16.39
N TYR A 91 0.71 -3.40 16.49
CA TYR A 91 1.46 -2.85 17.60
C TYR A 91 0.55 -2.04 18.51
N TYR A 92 0.52 -2.39 19.79
CA TYR A 92 -0.28 -1.69 20.79
C TYR A 92 0.62 -0.84 21.67
N TYR A 93 0.42 0.47 21.60
CA TYR A 93 1.12 1.46 22.38
C TYR A 93 0.19 2.08 23.42
N THR A 94 0.71 2.29 24.62
CA THR A 94 0.06 3.13 25.63
C THR A 94 0.74 4.48 25.66
N VAL A 95 -0.06 5.54 25.73
CA VAL A 95 0.41 6.92 25.80
C VAL A 95 0.14 7.49 27.19
N ARG A 96 1.15 8.12 27.79
CA ARG A 96 1.02 8.84 29.07
C ARG A 96 0.95 10.35 28.81
N GLY A 97 0.02 11.01 29.51
CA GLY A 97 -0.15 12.46 29.46
C GLY A 97 -1.25 12.91 28.50
N SER A 98 -1.91 14.02 28.83
CA SER A 98 -2.96 14.66 28.01
C SER A 98 -2.39 15.42 26.79
N GLU A 99 -1.07 15.43 26.63
CA GLU A 99 -0.34 16.27 25.67
C GLU A 99 -0.09 15.58 24.32
N PHE A 100 -0.42 14.29 24.17
CA PHE A 100 -0.28 13.60 22.89
C PHE A 100 -1.37 14.03 21.90
N ARG A 101 -1.28 15.28 21.45
CA ARG A 101 -2.18 15.91 20.48
C ARG A 101 -1.77 15.68 19.03
N GLU A 102 -0.72 14.93 18.78
CA GLU A 102 -0.05 14.86 17.47
C GLU A 102 -0.09 13.45 16.86
N GLY A 103 -1.29 12.88 16.74
CA GLY A 103 -1.49 11.63 15.98
C GLY A 103 -1.00 11.73 14.53
N GLN A 104 -1.01 12.93 13.93
CA GLN A 104 -0.46 13.15 12.58
C GLN A 104 1.07 13.17 12.54
N GLU A 105 1.75 13.77 13.50
CA GLU A 105 3.22 13.80 13.52
C GLU A 105 3.79 12.42 13.87
N ALA A 106 3.17 11.74 14.83
CA ALA A 106 3.49 10.34 15.14
C ALA A 106 3.30 9.45 13.90
N ARG A 107 2.18 9.61 13.19
CA ARG A 107 1.95 8.87 11.93
C ARG A 107 3.02 9.19 10.89
N ALA A 108 3.38 10.46 10.69
CA ALA A 108 4.39 10.84 9.70
C ALA A 108 5.77 10.24 10.01
N ALA A 109 6.20 10.28 11.27
CA ALA A 109 7.48 9.71 11.71
C ALA A 109 7.50 8.18 11.59
N VAL A 110 6.43 7.49 11.99
CA VAL A 110 6.31 6.04 11.85
C VAL A 110 6.26 5.66 10.36
N LEU A 111 5.52 6.43 9.55
CA LEU A 111 5.44 6.22 8.11
C LEU A 111 6.81 6.34 7.42
N ASP A 112 7.57 7.40 7.69
CA ASP A 112 8.93 7.56 7.14
C ASP A 112 9.86 6.41 7.57
N ARG A 113 9.78 5.99 8.85
CA ARG A 113 10.59 4.88 9.35
C ARG A 113 10.23 3.53 8.71
N VAL A 114 8.95 3.19 8.65
CA VAL A 114 8.49 1.90 8.11
C VAL A 114 8.77 1.84 6.60
N CYS A 115 8.49 2.91 5.87
CA CYS A 115 8.71 2.93 4.42
C CYS A 115 10.19 2.97 4.02
N SER A 116 11.08 3.43 4.92
CA SER A 116 12.54 3.42 4.68
C SER A 116 13.24 2.13 5.06
N LEU A 117 12.62 1.24 5.83
CA LEU A 117 13.19 -0.05 6.23
C LEU A 117 12.93 -1.10 5.14
N PRO A 118 13.98 -1.60 4.44
CA PRO A 118 13.80 -2.56 3.34
C PRO A 118 13.05 -3.82 3.77
N GLU A 119 13.37 -4.33 4.95
CA GLU A 119 12.74 -5.53 5.51
C GLU A 119 11.22 -5.37 5.63
N MET A 120 10.75 -4.23 6.14
CA MET A 120 9.32 -3.97 6.28
C MET A 120 8.68 -3.71 4.91
N ARG A 121 9.38 -3.00 4.03
CA ARG A 121 8.90 -2.67 2.69
C ARG A 121 8.75 -3.91 1.80
N ASP A 122 9.68 -4.85 1.88
CA ASP A 122 9.67 -6.08 1.08
C ASP A 122 8.48 -6.98 1.46
N TYR A 123 8.15 -7.04 2.75
CA TYR A 123 6.99 -7.79 3.22
C TYR A 123 5.67 -7.24 2.67
N MET A 124 5.56 -5.92 2.46
CA MET A 124 4.34 -5.29 1.93
C MET A 124 3.98 -5.78 0.52
N GLN A 125 4.96 -6.18 -0.29
CA GLN A 125 4.73 -6.74 -1.64
C GLN A 125 3.92 -8.04 -1.61
N TYR A 126 3.86 -8.71 -0.45
CA TYR A 126 3.08 -9.92 -0.21
C TYR A 126 1.73 -9.64 0.46
N GLY A 127 1.29 -8.38 0.49
CA GLY A 127 0.03 -7.94 1.09
C GLY A 127 0.12 -7.67 2.60
N VAL A 128 1.33 -7.59 3.15
CA VAL A 128 1.54 -7.23 4.55
C VAL A 128 1.20 -5.76 4.80
N HIS A 129 0.57 -5.52 5.94
CA HIS A 129 0.40 -4.18 6.51
C HIS A 129 0.70 -4.18 8.01
N TYR A 130 1.00 -3.00 8.52
CA TYR A 130 1.35 -2.79 9.92
C TYR A 130 0.34 -1.85 10.57
N ASP A 131 -0.32 -2.34 11.61
CA ASP A 131 -1.32 -1.60 12.36
C ASP A 131 -0.71 -1.01 13.63
N TYR A 132 -0.94 0.27 13.87
CA TYR A 132 -0.46 0.97 15.05
C TYR A 132 -1.67 1.46 15.84
N ILE A 133 -1.87 0.91 17.03
CA ILE A 133 -2.98 1.24 17.92
C ILE A 133 -2.42 1.95 19.15
N TYR A 134 -2.85 3.20 19.37
CA TYR A 134 -2.48 3.99 20.53
C TYR A 134 -3.66 4.07 21.50
N GLU A 135 -3.42 3.72 22.75
CA GLU A 135 -4.42 3.66 23.82
C GLU A 135 -3.97 4.49 25.04
N THR A 136 -4.93 4.87 25.88
CA THR A 136 -4.62 5.39 27.22
C THR A 136 -4.13 4.26 28.14
N ALA A 137 -3.63 4.61 29.32
CA ALA A 137 -3.24 3.64 30.34
C ALA A 137 -4.43 2.73 30.78
N GLU A 138 -5.66 3.25 30.66
CA GLU A 138 -6.91 2.55 30.96
C GLU A 138 -7.40 1.68 29.79
N GLY A 139 -6.68 1.66 28.66
CA GLY A 139 -7.01 0.86 27.47
C GLY A 139 -8.02 1.52 26.53
N ALA A 140 -8.33 2.82 26.71
CA ALA A 140 -9.19 3.53 25.78
C ALA A 140 -8.41 3.90 24.51
N ARG A 141 -8.90 3.49 23.33
CA ARG A 141 -8.28 3.81 22.04
C ARG A 141 -8.28 5.33 21.81
N LEU A 142 -7.10 5.89 21.58
CA LEU A 142 -6.90 7.30 21.28
C LEU A 142 -6.95 7.55 19.78
N PHE A 143 -6.09 6.84 19.05
CA PHE A 143 -6.03 6.88 17.59
C PHE A 143 -5.31 5.64 17.08
N ASP A 144 -5.44 5.41 15.78
CA ASP A 144 -4.78 4.31 15.09
C ASP A 144 -4.55 4.66 13.63
N PHE A 145 -3.61 3.95 13.03
CA PHE A 145 -3.38 4.03 11.60
C PHE A 145 -2.72 2.75 11.08
N VAL A 146 -2.92 2.52 9.79
CA VAL A 146 -2.36 1.39 9.05
C VAL A 146 -1.29 1.92 8.10
N ILE A 147 -0.18 1.19 8.02
CA ILE A 147 0.86 1.42 7.01
C ILE A 147 0.87 0.23 6.06
N SER A 148 0.44 0.47 4.83
CA SER A 148 0.41 -0.48 3.72
C SER A 148 1.38 -0.09 2.60
N GLU A 149 1.48 -0.94 1.58
CA GLU A 149 2.32 -0.67 0.40
C GLU A 149 1.92 0.65 -0.28
N GLU A 150 0.63 0.93 -0.37
CA GLU A 150 0.04 2.12 -0.99
C GLU A 150 0.34 3.36 -0.17
N ALA A 151 0.29 3.26 1.17
CA ALA A 151 0.63 4.37 2.05
C ALA A 151 2.08 4.81 1.84
N CYS A 152 3.00 3.86 1.68
CA CYS A 152 4.40 4.16 1.38
C CYS A 152 4.58 4.75 -0.02
N LYS A 153 3.92 4.20 -1.05
CA LYS A 153 3.97 4.78 -2.41
C LYS A 153 3.47 6.23 -2.43
N ALA A 154 2.38 6.52 -1.72
CA ALA A 154 1.83 7.86 -1.60
C ALA A 154 2.80 8.80 -0.86
N HIS A 155 3.43 8.34 0.21
CA HIS A 155 4.42 9.10 0.97
C HIS A 155 5.67 9.43 0.15
N GLU A 156 6.20 8.46 -0.58
CA GLU A 156 7.34 8.62 -1.49
C GLU A 156 7.02 9.62 -2.61
N ALA A 157 5.83 9.51 -3.22
CA ALA A 157 5.37 10.44 -4.24
C ALA A 157 5.22 11.87 -3.69
N ALA A 158 4.67 12.02 -2.48
CA ALA A 158 4.56 13.31 -1.81
C ALA A 158 5.92 13.93 -1.49
N ARG A 159 6.91 13.12 -1.06
CA ARG A 159 8.30 13.58 -0.87
C ARG A 159 8.97 13.99 -2.17
N ALA A 160 8.75 13.24 -3.25
CA ALA A 160 9.32 13.55 -4.56
C ALA A 160 8.72 14.82 -5.19
N ALA A 161 7.47 15.14 -4.87
CA ALA A 161 6.78 16.34 -5.32
C ALA A 161 7.13 17.61 -4.52
N GLN A 162 7.80 17.48 -3.38
CA GLN A 162 8.28 18.65 -2.63
C GLN A 162 9.45 19.29 -3.39
N PRO A 163 9.39 20.60 -3.69
CA PRO A 163 10.52 21.28 -4.31
C PRO A 163 11.72 21.13 -3.38
N ALA A 164 12.84 20.63 -3.92
CA ALA A 164 14.09 20.54 -3.20
C ALA A 164 14.33 21.89 -2.51
N ALA A 165 14.37 21.89 -1.18
CA ALA A 165 14.75 23.08 -0.42
C ALA A 165 16.05 23.61 -1.03
N PRO A 166 16.17 24.92 -1.32
CA PRO A 166 17.39 25.46 -1.89
C PRO A 166 18.54 25.03 -0.97
N ALA A 167 19.48 24.29 -1.56
CA ALA A 167 20.70 23.90 -0.88
C ALA A 167 21.26 25.15 -0.20
N ALA A 168 21.46 25.09 1.10
CA ALA A 168 22.09 26.15 1.87
C ALA A 168 23.49 26.40 1.29
N GLY A 169 23.53 27.31 0.31
CA GLY A 169 24.74 27.73 -0.36
C GLY A 169 25.57 28.54 0.60
N SER A 170 26.62 27.90 1.11
CA SER A 170 27.94 28.47 1.32
C SER A 170 27.97 29.98 1.60
N THR A 171 28.03 30.35 2.88
CA THR A 171 28.62 31.63 3.29
C THR A 171 30.10 31.59 2.90
N GLN A 172 30.41 32.01 1.68
CA GLN A 172 31.76 32.20 1.21
C GLN A 172 32.36 33.39 1.95
N SER A 173 33.38 33.07 2.75
CA SER A 173 34.46 33.96 3.16
C SER A 173 34.86 34.91 2.02
N ALA A 174 34.74 36.21 2.25
CA ALA A 174 35.53 37.22 1.58
C ALA A 174 36.09 38.15 2.66
N GLY A 175 37.34 37.90 3.04
CA GLY A 175 38.15 38.87 3.74
C GLY A 175 38.71 39.93 2.79
N ALA A 176 39.26 40.98 3.43
CA ALA A 176 40.21 41.96 2.93
C ALA A 176 39.69 43.20 2.18
N ALA A 177 39.72 44.35 2.88
CA ALA A 177 40.57 45.53 2.59
C ALA A 177 40.28 46.59 3.68
N ALA A 178 41.19 46.89 4.62
CA ALA A 178 42.36 47.73 4.46
C ALA A 178 42.04 49.12 3.87
N GLN A 179 41.63 50.05 4.75
CA GLN A 179 42.20 51.41 4.91
C GLN A 179 41.49 52.15 6.06
#